data_AF-A0A535G0P4-F1
#
_entry.id   AF-A0A535G0P4-F1
#
_cell.length_a   1.000
_cell.length_b   1.000
_cell.length_c   1.000
_cell.angle_alpha   90.00
_cell.angle_beta   90.00
_cell.angle_gamma   90.00
#
_symmetry.space_group_name_H-M   'P 1'
#
loop_
_entity.id
_entity.type
_entity.pdbx_description
1 polymer ?
#
loop_
_entity_poly.entity_id
_entity_poly.type
_entity_poly.pdbx_seq_one_letter_code
_entity_poly.pdbx_strand_id
1 'polypeptide(L)'
;MHAAVLEAQTFRGVGYRESDQLELRLSLFLGQRDLDVHDTDERVKDVVDALEGRIAGRRSRRRIAPIVLSGQVRRIILEKDTRSLRGRPFAQLTISRYRRRA
;
A
#
# COMPACT_ATOMS: atom_id res chain seq x y z
N MET A 1 7.47 -6.13 0.08
CA MET A 1 6.15 -5.51 -0.16
C MET A 1 5.75 -5.62 -1.63
N HIS A 2 6.44 -4.98 -2.58
CA HIS A 2 6.14 -5.10 -4.02
C HIS A 2 5.99 -6.55 -4.51
N ALA A 3 6.97 -7.42 -4.22
CA ALA A 3 6.90 -8.85 -4.58
C ALA A 3 5.65 -9.56 -4.03
N ALA A 4 5.25 -9.28 -2.78
CA ALA A 4 4.07 -9.87 -2.16
C ALA A 4 2.77 -9.38 -2.83
N VAL A 5 2.74 -8.14 -3.32
CA VAL A 5 1.59 -7.62 -4.07
C VAL A 5 1.51 -8.25 -5.46
N LEU A 6 2.65 -8.43 -6.15
CA LEU A 6 2.68 -9.16 -7.43
C LEU A 6 2.21 -10.61 -7.28
N GLU A 7 2.67 -11.30 -6.24
CA GLU A 7 2.25 -12.66 -5.92
C GLU A 7 0.74 -12.72 -5.67
N ALA A 8 0.21 -11.79 -4.85
CA ALA A 8 -1.22 -11.69 -4.58
C ALA A 8 -2.06 -11.38 -5.83
N GLN A 9 -1.58 -10.50 -6.72
CA GLN A 9 -2.25 -10.20 -7.99
C GLN A 9 -2.29 -11.43 -8.90
N THR A 10 -1.15 -12.13 -9.02
CA THR A 10 -1.02 -13.33 -9.85
C THR A 10 -1.95 -14.43 -9.32
N PHE A 11 -1.92 -14.68 -8.01
CA PHE A 11 -2.76 -15.69 -7.37
C PHE A 11 -4.25 -15.39 -7.50
N ARG A 12 -4.65 -14.11 -7.43
CA ARG A 12 -6.06 -13.69 -7.51
C ARG A 12 -6.53 -13.38 -8.94
N GLY A 13 -5.65 -13.40 -9.94
CA GLY A 13 -5.97 -13.01 -11.32
C GLY A 13 -6.41 -11.54 -11.46
N VAL A 14 -5.87 -10.64 -10.63
CA VAL A 14 -6.27 -9.22 -10.61
C VAL A 14 -5.27 -8.37 -11.39
N GLY A 15 -5.75 -7.69 -12.43
CA GLY A 15 -5.02 -6.66 -13.17
C GLY A 15 -5.73 -5.30 -13.08
N TYR A 16 -4.95 -4.22 -13.10
CA TYR A 16 -5.46 -2.85 -13.12
C TYR A 16 -5.16 -2.22 -14.47
N ARG A 17 -6.11 -1.46 -15.01
CA ARG A 17 -5.88 -0.63 -16.19
C ARG A 17 -5.32 0.72 -15.78
N GLU A 18 -4.57 1.38 -16.66
CA GLU A 18 -4.00 2.70 -16.40
C GLU A 18 -5.08 3.76 -16.06
N SER A 19 -6.28 3.62 -16.63
CA SER A 19 -7.42 4.50 -16.36
C SER A 19 -8.15 4.19 -15.04
N ASP A 20 -7.89 3.05 -14.40
CA ASP A 20 -8.54 2.68 -13.15
C ASP A 20 -8.08 3.62 -12.04
N GLN A 21 -9.01 4.25 -11.33
CA GLN A 21 -8.70 4.98 -10.10
C GLN A 21 -8.69 3.98 -8.94
N LEU A 22 -7.68 4.02 -8.08
CA LEU A 22 -7.49 3.03 -7.01
C LEU A 22 -7.64 3.65 -5.61
N GLU A 23 -8.18 2.86 -4.69
CA GLU A 23 -8.18 3.10 -3.26
C GLU A 23 -7.25 2.09 -2.58
N LEU A 24 -6.32 2.61 -1.77
CA LEU A 24 -5.44 1.81 -0.92
C LEU A 24 -6.00 1.83 0.50
N ARG A 25 -6.19 0.66 1.10
CA ARG A 25 -6.48 0.53 2.52
C ARG A 25 -5.32 -0.18 3.22
N LEU A 26 -4.65 0.54 4.12
CA LEU A 26 -3.52 0.08 4.89
C LEU A 26 -3.94 -0.06 6.35
N SER A 27 -4.02 -1.31 6.82
CA SER A 27 -4.26 -1.61 8.23
C SER A 27 -2.93 -1.96 8.90
N LEU A 28 -2.52 -1.20 9.91
CA LEU A 28 -1.29 -1.41 10.67
C LEU A 28 -1.62 -2.06 12.02
N PHE A 29 -1.06 -3.24 12.28
CA PHE A 29 -1.30 -4.00 13.50
C PHE A 29 -0.17 -3.73 14.51
N LEU A 30 -0.29 -2.63 15.24
CA LEU A 30 0.81 -2.07 16.04
C LEU A 30 0.68 -2.35 17.53
N GLY A 31 -0.41 -3.00 17.94
CA GLY A 31 -0.69 -3.24 19.36
C GLY A 31 -0.74 -1.93 20.13
N GLN A 32 0.09 -1.83 21.18
CA GLN A 32 0.19 -0.66 22.06
C GLN A 32 1.23 0.37 21.58
N ARG A 33 1.86 0.18 20.42
CA ARG A 33 2.86 1.13 19.93
C ARG A 33 2.17 2.38 19.40
N ASP A 34 2.60 3.54 19.89
CA ASP A 34 2.23 4.81 19.31
C ASP A 34 3.00 5.05 18.01
N LEU A 35 2.26 5.49 16.99
CA LEU A 35 2.81 6.04 15.77
C LEU A 35 2.48 7.52 15.81
N ASP A 36 3.50 8.34 15.62
CA ASP A 36 3.28 9.74 15.33
C ASP A 36 2.70 9.87 13.90
N VAL A 37 2.05 11.00 13.62
CA VAL A 37 1.59 11.39 12.29
C VAL A 37 2.77 11.39 11.31
N HIS A 38 3.96 11.77 11.76
CA HIS A 38 5.16 11.72 10.93
C HIS A 38 5.52 10.30 10.48
N ASP A 39 5.60 9.36 11.42
CA ASP A 39 5.90 7.94 11.12
C ASP A 39 4.86 7.32 10.17
N THR A 40 3.62 7.76 10.35
CA THR A 40 2.49 7.37 9.52
C THR A 40 2.66 7.84 8.08
N ASP A 41 2.98 9.11 7.88
CA ASP A 41 3.18 9.69 6.55
C ASP A 41 4.37 9.05 5.82
N GLU A 42 5.47 8.81 6.54
CA GLU A 42 6.61 8.08 5.98
C GLU A 42 6.22 6.67 5.54
N ARG A 43 5.44 5.95 6.35
CA ARG A 43 4.97 4.61 6.00
C ARG A 43 4.07 4.61 4.77
N VAL A 44 3.15 5.58 4.66
CA VAL A 44 2.28 5.72 3.49
C VAL A 44 3.11 6.00 2.25
N LYS A 45 4.08 6.91 2.34
CA LYS A 45 5.00 7.22 1.24
C LYS A 45 5.80 6.00 0.80
N ASP A 46 6.36 5.23 1.72
CA ASP A 46 7.08 3.99 1.42
C ASP A 46 6.19 2.99 0.67
N VAL A 47 4.93 2.87 1.08
CA VAL A 47 3.95 1.99 0.43
C VAL A 47 3.66 2.43 -1.00
N VAL A 48 3.41 3.72 -1.21
CA VAL A 48 3.15 4.28 -2.55
C VAL A 48 4.38 4.15 -3.44
N ASP A 49 5.57 4.53 -2.96
CA ASP A 49 6.82 4.42 -3.71
C ASP A 49 7.08 2.96 -4.12
N ALA A 50 6.84 2.00 -3.22
CA ALA A 50 6.96 0.58 -3.54
C ALA A 50 5.97 0.15 -4.62
N LEU A 51 4.70 0.58 -4.58
CA LEU A 51 3.70 0.25 -5.62
C LEU A 51 4.02 0.90 -6.97
N GLU A 52 4.62 2.09 -6.97
CA GLU A 52 5.10 2.77 -8.18
C GLU A 52 6.45 2.19 -8.69
N GLY A 53 6.96 1.12 -8.07
CA GLY A 53 8.20 0.46 -8.48
C GLY A 53 9.47 1.21 -8.09
N ARG A 54 9.39 2.18 -7.17
CA ARG A 54 10.53 2.92 -6.61
C ARG A 54 11.04 2.22 -5.33
N ILE A 55 11.99 1.31 -5.50
CA ILE A 55 12.63 0.65 -4.34
C ILE A 55 13.76 1.53 -3.80
N ALA A 56 13.81 1.74 -2.48
CA ALA A 56 14.79 2.57 -1.77
C ALA A 56 14.62 4.10 -1.96
N GLY A 57 13.38 4.54 -2.17
CA GLY A 57 12.99 5.95 -2.16
C GLY A 57 13.43 6.74 -3.40
N ARG A 58 13.11 8.04 -3.40
CA ARG A 58 13.29 8.97 -4.55
C ARG A 58 14.72 9.04 -5.12
N ARG A 59 15.75 8.69 -4.34
CA ARG A 59 17.16 8.74 -4.76
C ARG A 59 17.64 7.44 -5.42
N SER A 60 16.85 6.37 -5.36
CA SER A 60 17.22 5.10 -5.97
C SER A 60 16.98 5.12 -7.47
N ARG A 61 18.02 4.75 -8.23
CA ARG A 61 17.93 4.52 -9.68
C ARG A 61 17.33 3.14 -10.02
N ARG A 62 17.18 2.26 -9.04
CA ARG A 62 16.61 0.93 -9.23
C ARG A 62 15.09 1.06 -9.35
N ARG A 63 14.59 0.90 -10.57
CA ARG A 63 13.17 0.82 -10.88
C ARG A 63 12.82 -0.62 -11.19
N ILE A 64 11.73 -1.10 -10.61
CA ILE A 64 11.08 -2.33 -11.05
C ILE A 64 9.74 -1.98 -11.69
N ALA A 65 9.14 -2.93 -12.40
CA ALA A 65 7.86 -2.72 -13.06
C ALA A 65 6.82 -2.20 -12.04
N PRO A 66 6.18 -1.05 -12.28
CA PRO A 66 5.19 -0.51 -11.36
C PRO A 66 3.97 -1.42 -11.29
N ILE A 67 3.40 -1.55 -10.09
CA ILE A 67 2.08 -2.20 -9.87
C ILE A 67 0.96 -1.19 -10.11
N VAL A 68 1.19 0.06 -9.74
CA VAL A 68 0.29 1.19 -9.99
C VAL A 68 1.06 2.34 -10.62
N LEU A 69 0.40 3.12 -11.46
CA LEU A 69 0.98 4.31 -12.09
C LEU A 69 0.86 5.54 -11.20
N SER A 70 1.71 6.53 -11.48
CA SER A 70 1.67 7.83 -10.81
C SER A 70 0.32 8.51 -11.02
N GLY A 71 -0.33 8.91 -9.93
CA GLY A 71 -1.66 9.54 -9.96
C GLY A 71 -2.84 8.57 -10.11
N GLN A 72 -2.59 7.26 -10.17
CA GLN A 72 -3.64 6.24 -10.23
C GLN A 72 -4.31 6.02 -8.86
N VAL A 73 -3.58 6.24 -7.77
CA VAL A 73 -4.09 6.16 -6.40
C VAL A 73 -4.84 7.46 -6.07
N ARG A 74 -6.16 7.36 -5.85
CA ARG A 74 -7.01 8.51 -5.50
C ARG A 74 -7.25 8.68 -4.02
N ARG A 75 -7.22 7.58 -3.28
CA ARG A 75 -7.54 7.60 -1.86
C ARG A 75 -6.69 6.58 -1.12
N ILE A 76 -6.20 7.00 0.03
CA ILE A 76 -5.48 6.16 0.97
C ILE A 76 -6.26 6.21 2.28
N ILE A 77 -6.66 5.05 2.77
CA ILE A 77 -7.28 4.87 4.07
C ILE A 77 -6.26 4.17 4.93
N LEU A 78 -5.86 4.82 6.01
CA LEU A 78 -4.99 4.24 7.02
C LEU A 78 -5.81 3.90 8.26
N GLU A 79 -5.64 2.68 8.74
CA GLU A 79 -6.28 2.21 9.97
C GLU A 79 -5.21 1.66 10.91
N LYS A 80 -5.11 2.25 12.10
CA LYS A 80 -4.33 1.68 13.20
C LYS A 80 -5.22 0.67 13.93
N ASP A 81 -4.81 -0.58 13.94
CA ASP A 81 -5.44 -1.62 14.73
C ASP A 81 -4.58 -1.88 15.98
N THR A 82 -5.16 -1.66 17.15
CA THR A 82 -4.51 -1.84 18.45
C THR A 82 -4.58 -3.29 18.94
N ARG A 83 -5.24 -4.19 18.20
CA ARG A 83 -5.25 -5.61 18.51
C ARG A 83 -3.86 -6.20 18.29
N SER A 84 -3.30 -6.76 19.36
CA SER A 84 -2.09 -7.57 19.25
C SER A 84 -2.45 -8.91 18.61
N LEU A 85 -2.18 -9.05 17.32
CA LEU A 85 -2.44 -10.28 16.59
C LEU A 85 -1.17 -11.13 16.60
N ARG A 86 -1.02 -12.01 17.62
CA ARG A 86 0.08 -12.99 17.65
C ARG A 86 0.06 -13.83 16.36
N GLY A 87 1.19 -13.89 15.66
CA GLY A 87 1.38 -14.72 14.47
C GLY A 87 0.81 -14.15 13.15
N ARG A 88 0.36 -12.89 13.12
CA ARG A 88 -0.13 -12.23 11.89
C ARG A 88 0.87 -11.21 11.34
N PRO A 89 0.78 -10.86 10.04
CA PRO A 89 1.62 -9.83 9.44
C PRO A 89 1.45 -8.48 10.15
N PHE A 90 2.51 -7.67 10.21
CA PHE A 90 2.51 -6.35 10.86
C PHE A 90 1.61 -5.31 10.17
N ALA A 91 1.21 -5.59 8.92
CA ALA A 91 0.30 -4.75 8.16
C ALA A 91 -0.49 -5.57 7.14
N GLN A 92 -1.64 -5.07 6.75
CA GLN A 92 -2.42 -5.56 5.62
C GLN A 92 -2.65 -4.42 4.63
N LEU A 93 -2.32 -4.67 3.36
CA LEU A 93 -2.64 -3.77 2.25
C LEU A 93 -3.78 -4.38 1.43
N THR A 94 -4.81 -3.58 1.18
CA THR A 94 -5.85 -3.89 0.20
C THR A 94 -5.83 -2.82 -0.89
N ILE A 95 -5.81 -3.26 -2.14
CA ILE A 95 -5.93 -2.39 -3.31
C ILE A 95 -7.28 -2.70 -3.94
N SER A 96 -8.08 -1.66 -4.19
CA SER A 96 -9.40 -1.80 -4.79
C SER A 96 -9.67 -0.65 -5.76
N ARG A 97 -10.66 -0.80 -6.63
CA ARG A 97 -11.13 0.33 -7.45
C ARG A 97 -11.76 1.38 -6.54
N TYR A 98 -11.33 2.62 -6.72
CA TYR A 98 -11.93 3.77 -6.07
C TYR A 98 -13.39 3.91 -6.51
N ARG A 99 -14.30 3.88 -5.53
CA ARG A 99 -15.71 4.18 -5.72
C ARG A 99 -16.01 5.48 -5.00
N ARG A 100 -16.42 6.50 -5.75
CA ARG A 100 -16.97 7.72 -5.15
C ARG A 100 -18.22 7.31 -4.37
N ARG A 101 -18.22 7.48 -3.04
CA ARG A 101 -19.46 7.37 -2.28
C ARG A 101 -20.38 8.48 -2.81
N ALA A 102 -21.55 8.08 -3.30
CA ALA A 102 -22.64 8.97 -3.68
C ALA A 102 -23.25 9.58 -2.41
#